data_AF-A0A355DRX4-F1
#
_entry.id   AF-A0A355DRX4-F1
#
_cell.length_a   1.000
_cell.length_b   1.000
_cell.length_c   1.000
_cell.angle_alpha   90.00
_cell.angle_beta   90.00
_cell.angle_gamma   90.00
#
_symmetry.space_group_name_H-M   'P 1'
#
loop_
_entity.id
_entity.type
_entity.pdbx_description
1 polymer ?
#
loop_
_entity_poly.entity_id
_entity_poly.type
_entity_poly.pdbx_seq_one_letter_code
_entity_poly.pdbx_strand_id
1 'polypeptide(L)'
;MLNIGNQTLQAEPITPERGRDGTGTRITRNGNNTFDIEGGKLSRNGANLFHSFEDFGLDSGQIANFLSNPQIRNILGRVVGGDVSVINGLIQVTGGNSNLFLMNPAGIVFNSGFSLNVPADFTATTATGIGFNGGWFNAFGANDYRNLVRNPNTFAFDLSQPGSIINTANLTLNPGGDLTFIGGTVVNTGQLTKPGANIIMAAVPGESLVRISQPGQLLSLEIEPPRDKQGVLLPVTPLDLPALLTGSGATLTRFTVNSDGKVELIPADFGIGGRLAEFIGDSLPIANGDVVNFGPINTRAAQSGSVYMTAAGNITTRAINDFIEPPVQYGGHITLNATGNITTSALFSTAEKAAGDITITAGGDITVPIIRARGDGQADGGSVRLTASGDITVRSIWTAGGRNSGEISVSAGGDIIQFTDSSGDYSGFLYTRSDEEGISGDAGSVYLRAGGKIDTPGTIDASARFGDGGSVFVEAAEDINMGAIFSLALDGDAGDITIKTGGDII
;
A
#
# COMPACT_ATOMS: atom_id res chain seq x y z
N MET A 1 16.34 12.81 11.33
CA MET A 1 17.37 11.77 11.52
C MET A 1 16.78 10.72 12.43
N LEU A 2 16.45 9.54 11.90
CA LEU A 2 16.02 8.41 12.69
C LEU A 2 17.27 7.87 13.40
N ASN A 3 17.38 8.10 14.71
CA ASN A 3 18.59 7.78 15.46
C ASN A 3 18.46 6.37 16.04
N ILE A 4 18.69 5.36 15.20
CA ILE A 4 18.83 3.97 15.65
C ILE A 4 20.30 3.79 16.06
N GLY A 5 20.56 3.85 17.36
CA GLY A 5 21.84 3.54 18.04
C GLY A 5 23.13 3.60 17.22
N ASN A 6 23.77 4.77 17.15
CA ASN A 6 25.23 5.03 17.00
C ASN A 6 26.13 4.14 16.10
N GLN A 7 25.60 3.36 15.17
CA GLN A 7 26.33 2.77 14.06
C GLN A 7 25.72 3.29 12.76
N THR A 8 26.47 4.10 12.03
CA THR A 8 26.12 4.43 10.66
C THR A 8 26.22 3.16 9.83
N LEU A 9 25.08 2.62 9.38
CA LEU A 9 25.03 1.57 8.36
C LEU A 9 25.78 2.09 7.13
N GLN A 10 26.97 1.55 6.85
CA GLN A 10 27.76 1.89 5.67
C GLN A 10 27.35 0.99 4.51
N ALA A 11 27.52 1.49 3.28
CA ALA A 11 27.31 0.66 2.11
C ALA A 11 28.43 -0.36 1.96
N GLU A 12 28.05 -1.60 1.73
CA GLU A 12 28.99 -2.65 1.35
C GLU A 12 29.29 -2.58 -0.15
N PRO A 13 30.52 -2.94 -0.58
CA PRO A 13 30.85 -2.93 -2.00
C PRO A 13 30.02 -3.96 -2.76
N ILE A 14 29.52 -3.61 -3.95
CA ILE A 14 28.84 -4.57 -4.82
C ILE A 14 29.81 -5.69 -5.28
N THR A 15 29.46 -6.94 -4.98
CA THR A 15 30.31 -8.12 -5.23
C THR A 15 29.50 -9.26 -5.86
N PRO A 16 30.01 -9.97 -6.88
CA PRO A 16 29.31 -11.11 -7.45
C PRO A 16 29.38 -12.32 -6.52
N GLU A 17 28.33 -13.14 -6.49
CA GLU A 17 28.33 -14.43 -5.77
C GLU A 17 29.49 -15.32 -6.30
N ARG A 18 30.30 -15.88 -5.39
CA ARG A 18 31.44 -16.74 -5.75
C ARG A 18 31.14 -18.25 -5.68
N GLY A 19 29.92 -18.61 -5.29
CA GLY A 19 29.43 -19.98 -5.14
C GLY A 19 29.25 -20.74 -6.46
N ARG A 20 29.19 -22.08 -6.37
CA ARG A 20 29.00 -22.99 -7.53
C ARG A 20 27.62 -22.86 -8.18
N ASP A 21 26.64 -22.34 -7.45
CA ASP A 21 25.26 -22.12 -7.91
C ASP A 21 25.04 -20.71 -8.51
N GLY A 22 26.12 -19.94 -8.62
CA GLY A 22 26.11 -18.57 -9.10
C GLY A 22 25.73 -18.44 -10.57
N THR A 23 25.27 -17.24 -10.92
CA THR A 23 24.82 -16.91 -12.27
C THR A 23 25.96 -16.61 -13.24
N GLY A 24 27.21 -16.58 -12.77
CA GLY A 24 28.31 -16.01 -13.54
C GLY A 24 28.15 -14.50 -13.75
N THR A 25 27.51 -13.81 -12.78
CA THR A 25 27.51 -12.35 -12.71
C THR A 25 28.94 -11.85 -12.71
N ARG A 26 29.21 -10.84 -13.51
CA ARG A 26 30.49 -10.16 -13.54
C ARG A 26 30.26 -8.68 -13.32
N ILE A 27 31.11 -8.07 -12.49
CA ILE A 27 31.05 -6.65 -12.20
C ILE A 27 32.33 -6.03 -12.75
N THR A 28 32.19 -5.15 -13.74
CA THR A 28 33.30 -4.42 -14.34
C THR A 28 33.19 -2.94 -13.91
N ARG A 29 34.31 -2.37 -13.45
CA ARG A 29 34.34 -0.93 -13.16
C ARG A 29 34.51 -0.16 -14.46
N ASN A 30 33.60 0.76 -14.73
CA ASN A 30 33.66 1.67 -15.86
C ASN A 30 33.87 3.10 -15.34
N GLY A 31 35.10 3.59 -15.46
CA GLY A 31 35.53 4.81 -14.77
C GLY A 31 35.60 4.61 -13.25
N ASN A 32 35.48 5.71 -12.50
CA ASN A 32 35.76 5.70 -11.06
C ASN A 32 34.60 5.13 -10.23
N ASN A 33 33.35 5.31 -10.70
CA ASN A 33 32.16 5.15 -9.87
C ASN A 33 31.05 4.27 -10.47
N THR A 34 31.21 3.78 -11.71
CA THR A 34 30.20 2.93 -12.34
C THR A 34 30.60 1.46 -12.26
N PHE A 35 29.66 0.64 -11.80
CA PHE A 35 29.74 -0.82 -11.77
C PHE A 35 28.80 -1.36 -12.84
N ASP A 36 29.38 -1.74 -13.99
CA ASP A 36 28.65 -2.42 -15.04
C ASP A 36 28.45 -3.89 -14.64
N ILE A 37 27.19 -4.28 -14.53
CA ILE A 37 26.75 -5.63 -14.15
C ILE A 37 26.45 -6.39 -15.44
N GLU A 38 27.30 -7.36 -15.72
CA GLU A 38 27.30 -8.15 -16.96
C GLU A 38 27.22 -9.65 -16.69
N GLY A 39 27.17 -10.45 -17.76
CA GLY A 39 27.14 -11.90 -17.68
C GLY A 39 25.75 -12.38 -17.25
N GLY A 40 25.69 -13.16 -16.16
CA GLY A 40 24.45 -13.73 -15.66
C GLY A 40 23.99 -14.99 -16.41
N LYS A 41 22.84 -15.52 -15.99
CA LYS A 41 22.19 -16.68 -16.64
C LYS A 41 20.91 -16.25 -17.32
N LEU A 42 20.73 -16.68 -18.56
CA LEU A 42 19.48 -16.51 -19.29
C LEU A 42 18.57 -17.71 -19.09
N SER A 43 17.27 -17.45 -18.99
CA SER A 43 16.23 -18.46 -19.19
C SER A 43 16.33 -19.09 -20.59
N ARG A 44 15.73 -20.27 -20.80
CA ARG A 44 15.83 -20.99 -22.09
C ARG A 44 15.29 -20.18 -23.28
N ASN A 45 14.33 -19.28 -23.05
CA ASN A 45 13.79 -18.38 -24.07
C ASN A 45 14.51 -17.02 -24.14
N GLY A 46 15.53 -16.78 -23.33
CA GLY A 46 16.30 -15.54 -23.31
C GLY A 46 15.58 -14.32 -22.70
N ALA A 47 14.35 -14.47 -22.22
CA ALA A 47 13.52 -13.35 -21.75
C ALA A 47 13.84 -12.89 -20.32
N ASN A 48 14.41 -13.77 -19.48
CA ASN A 48 14.76 -13.47 -18.09
C ASN A 48 16.26 -13.60 -17.90
N LEU A 49 16.90 -12.56 -17.34
CA LEU A 49 18.31 -12.51 -17.01
C LEU A 49 18.49 -12.53 -15.49
N PHE A 50 19.21 -13.52 -14.97
CA PHE A 50 19.44 -13.70 -13.55
C PHE A 50 20.86 -13.31 -13.16
N HIS A 51 20.96 -12.52 -12.09
CA HIS A 51 22.19 -12.13 -11.42
C HIS A 51 22.16 -12.54 -9.95
N SER A 52 23.32 -12.93 -9.44
CA SER A 52 23.53 -13.20 -8.03
C SER A 52 24.73 -12.43 -7.49
N PHE A 53 24.54 -11.86 -6.30
CA PHE A 53 25.49 -11.01 -5.60
C PHE A 53 25.76 -11.59 -4.22
N GLU A 54 27.01 -11.51 -3.77
CA GLU A 54 27.31 -11.74 -2.36
C GLU A 54 26.74 -10.54 -1.59
N ASP A 55 27.23 -9.34 -1.94
CA ASP A 55 26.82 -8.08 -1.35
C ASP A 55 26.34 -7.12 -2.45
N PHE A 56 25.34 -6.29 -2.14
CA PHE A 56 24.84 -5.27 -3.04
C PHE A 56 24.59 -3.98 -2.25
N GLY A 57 25.61 -3.14 -2.18
CA GLY A 57 25.54 -1.79 -1.64
C GLY A 57 26.13 -0.76 -2.61
N LEU A 58 25.74 0.51 -2.43
CA LEU A 58 26.25 1.65 -3.21
C LEU A 58 26.52 2.84 -2.29
N ASP A 59 27.71 3.42 -2.40
CA ASP A 59 28.00 4.74 -1.81
C ASP A 59 27.43 5.88 -2.65
N SER A 60 27.44 7.08 -2.06
CA SER A 60 27.11 8.32 -2.76
C SER A 60 27.89 8.49 -4.05
N GLY A 61 27.18 8.73 -5.15
CA GLY A 61 27.76 8.95 -6.47
C GLY A 61 28.26 7.69 -7.17
N GLN A 62 28.09 6.50 -6.58
CA GLN A 62 28.28 5.22 -7.28
C GLN A 62 27.05 4.85 -8.10
N ILE A 63 27.26 4.10 -9.18
CA ILE A 63 26.23 3.67 -10.12
C ILE A 63 26.29 2.15 -10.29
N ALA A 64 25.21 1.43 -9.98
CA ALA A 64 25.00 0.06 -10.43
C ALA A 64 24.27 0.08 -11.78
N ASN A 65 24.95 -0.31 -12.85
CA ASN A 65 24.40 -0.33 -14.20
C ASN A 65 24.17 -1.77 -14.67
N PHE A 66 22.91 -2.21 -14.70
CA PHE A 66 22.53 -3.49 -15.27
C PHE A 66 22.52 -3.40 -16.80
N LEU A 67 23.41 -4.14 -17.45
CA LEU A 67 23.44 -4.18 -18.91
C LEU A 67 22.39 -5.15 -19.45
N SER A 68 21.47 -4.61 -20.23
CA SER A 68 20.39 -5.34 -20.88
C SER A 68 20.52 -5.34 -22.41
N ASN A 69 19.54 -5.96 -23.07
CA ASN A 69 19.32 -5.88 -24.51
C ASN A 69 17.81 -5.93 -24.81
N PRO A 70 17.37 -5.63 -26.05
CA PRO A 70 15.94 -5.61 -26.40
C PRO A 70 15.19 -6.95 -26.27
N GLN A 71 15.89 -8.09 -26.12
CA GLN A 71 15.27 -9.41 -25.95
C GLN A 71 14.98 -9.73 -24.48
N ILE A 72 15.68 -9.08 -23.55
CA ILE A 72 15.50 -9.28 -22.11
C ILE A 72 14.29 -8.46 -21.64
N ARG A 73 13.33 -9.16 -21.02
CA ARG A 73 12.14 -8.55 -20.43
C ARG A 73 12.32 -8.27 -18.95
N ASN A 74 12.93 -9.20 -18.22
CA ASN A 74 13.13 -9.08 -16.77
C ASN A 74 14.60 -9.34 -16.41
N ILE A 75 15.16 -8.47 -15.59
CA ILE A 75 16.44 -8.65 -14.92
C ILE A 75 16.12 -8.93 -13.44
N LEU A 76 16.67 -10.00 -12.90
CA LEU A 76 16.46 -10.41 -11.51
C LEU A 76 17.80 -10.53 -10.80
N GLY A 77 18.03 -9.69 -9.80
CA GLY A 77 19.17 -9.75 -8.90
C GLY A 77 18.77 -10.34 -7.55
N ARG A 78 19.52 -11.33 -7.06
CA ARG A 78 19.44 -11.80 -5.66
C ARG A 78 20.73 -11.46 -4.90
N VAL A 79 20.60 -11.14 -3.62
CA VAL A 79 21.71 -10.97 -2.68
C VAL A 79 21.73 -12.16 -1.73
N VAL A 80 22.89 -12.82 -1.57
CA VAL A 80 23.01 -14.08 -0.81
C VAL A 80 23.95 -14.02 0.39
N GLY A 81 24.71 -12.93 0.57
CA GLY A 81 25.70 -12.78 1.65
C GLY A 81 25.10 -12.72 3.06
N GLY A 82 23.82 -12.38 3.16
CA GLY A 82 23.08 -12.32 4.44
C GLY A 82 23.06 -10.93 5.08
N ASP A 83 23.77 -9.97 4.50
CA ASP A 83 23.82 -8.58 4.96
C ASP A 83 22.81 -7.67 4.24
N VAL A 84 22.46 -6.57 4.91
CA VAL A 84 21.48 -5.58 4.42
C VAL A 84 22.05 -4.78 3.25
N SER A 85 21.27 -4.63 2.19
CA SER A 85 21.65 -3.77 1.06
C SER A 85 21.47 -2.29 1.41
N VAL A 86 22.56 -1.57 1.66
CA VAL A 86 22.55 -0.12 1.88
C VAL A 86 22.89 0.61 0.58
N ILE A 87 21.92 1.34 0.03
CA ILE A 87 21.97 1.97 -1.29
C ILE A 87 21.91 3.48 -1.13
N ASN A 88 23.01 4.15 -1.46
CA ASN A 88 23.14 5.61 -1.44
C ASN A 88 23.57 6.17 -2.81
N GLY A 89 23.36 5.41 -3.90
CA GLY A 89 23.79 5.77 -5.26
C GLY A 89 22.69 5.57 -6.31
N LEU A 90 23.07 5.49 -7.59
CA LEU A 90 22.15 5.30 -8.70
C LEU A 90 22.05 3.82 -9.08
N ILE A 91 20.83 3.28 -9.13
CA ILE A 91 20.55 2.01 -9.81
C ILE A 91 19.99 2.33 -11.19
N GLN A 92 20.59 1.76 -12.24
CA GLN A 92 20.13 1.98 -13.61
C GLN A 92 20.14 0.71 -14.47
N VAL A 93 19.31 0.71 -15.52
CA VAL A 93 19.32 -0.31 -16.58
C VAL A 93 19.59 0.38 -17.90
N THR A 94 20.53 -0.17 -18.69
CA THR A 94 20.87 0.35 -20.04
C THR A 94 20.82 -0.75 -21.09
N GLY A 95 20.66 -0.39 -22.37
CA GLY A 95 20.71 -1.34 -23.49
C GLY A 95 19.39 -2.04 -23.84
N GLY A 96 18.35 -1.94 -23.01
CA GLY A 96 17.03 -2.53 -23.24
C GLY A 96 15.93 -1.83 -22.44
N ASN A 97 14.68 -2.27 -22.63
CA ASN A 97 13.51 -1.80 -21.87
C ASN A 97 13.02 -2.90 -20.90
N SER A 98 13.88 -3.25 -19.94
CA SER A 98 13.64 -4.40 -19.05
C SER A 98 13.18 -3.96 -17.66
N ASN A 99 12.31 -4.76 -17.06
CA ASN A 99 11.97 -4.66 -15.65
C ASN A 99 13.18 -5.08 -14.81
N LEU A 100 13.31 -4.53 -13.61
CA LEU A 100 14.35 -4.89 -12.64
C LEU A 100 13.73 -5.34 -11.31
N PHE A 101 14.08 -6.54 -10.89
CA PHE A 101 13.73 -7.12 -9.60
C PHE A 101 15.01 -7.23 -8.76
N LEU A 102 15.01 -6.65 -7.56
CA LEU A 102 16.09 -6.77 -6.58
C LEU A 102 15.56 -7.45 -5.32
N MET A 103 16.11 -8.63 -5.00
CA MET A 103 15.72 -9.44 -3.85
C MET A 103 16.86 -9.52 -2.84
N ASN A 104 16.61 -9.08 -1.61
CA ASN A 104 17.50 -9.30 -0.48
C ASN A 104 16.68 -9.62 0.78
N PRO A 105 16.62 -10.89 1.22
CA PRO A 105 15.88 -11.29 2.43
C PRO A 105 16.33 -10.60 3.72
N ALA A 106 17.60 -10.16 3.80
CA ALA A 106 18.13 -9.49 4.99
C ALA A 106 17.57 -8.07 5.17
N GLY A 107 17.16 -7.42 4.08
CA GLY A 107 16.62 -6.06 4.09
C GLY A 107 17.28 -5.15 3.05
N ILE A 108 16.63 -4.03 2.76
CA ILE A 108 17.10 -3.03 1.81
C ILE A 108 16.89 -1.63 2.39
N VAL A 109 17.95 -0.83 2.45
CA VAL A 109 17.93 0.56 2.91
C VAL A 109 18.31 1.47 1.75
N PHE A 110 17.34 2.22 1.25
CA PHE A 110 17.55 3.31 0.30
C PHE A 110 17.80 4.61 1.07
N ASN A 111 19.07 5.02 1.12
CA ASN A 111 19.52 6.25 1.78
C ASN A 111 19.24 7.50 0.93
N SER A 112 19.39 8.68 1.51
CA SER A 112 19.00 9.96 0.88
C SER A 112 19.62 10.25 -0.50
N GLY A 113 20.77 9.64 -0.84
CA GLY A 113 21.42 9.75 -2.15
C GLY A 113 20.95 8.71 -3.19
N PHE A 114 20.02 7.82 -2.83
CA PHE A 114 19.47 6.85 -3.76
C PHE A 114 18.73 7.53 -4.91
N SER A 115 19.02 7.10 -6.13
CA SER A 115 18.30 7.47 -7.34
C SER A 115 18.08 6.25 -8.22
N LEU A 116 17.06 6.32 -9.09
CA LEU A 116 16.66 5.19 -9.93
C LEU A 116 16.46 5.66 -11.37
N ASN A 117 17.10 4.96 -12.31
CA ASN A 117 16.94 5.15 -13.75
C ASN A 117 16.70 3.80 -14.43
N VAL A 118 15.48 3.30 -14.29
CA VAL A 118 15.02 2.03 -14.87
C VAL A 118 13.93 2.35 -15.90
N PRO A 119 14.02 1.83 -17.14
CA PRO A 119 13.11 2.21 -18.22
C PRO A 119 11.72 1.52 -18.14
N ALA A 120 11.60 0.47 -17.33
CA ALA A 120 10.34 -0.25 -17.06
C ALA A 120 10.14 -0.44 -15.54
N ASP A 121 9.46 -1.51 -15.09
CA ASP A 121 9.09 -1.69 -13.69
C ASP A 121 10.31 -1.93 -12.78
N PHE A 122 10.29 -1.36 -11.57
CA PHE A 122 11.25 -1.67 -10.52
C PHE A 122 10.56 -2.28 -9.31
N THR A 123 11.00 -3.48 -8.93
CA THR A 123 10.54 -4.19 -7.73
C THR A 123 11.71 -4.43 -6.80
N ALA A 124 11.61 -3.94 -5.56
CA ALA A 124 12.52 -4.31 -4.48
C ALA A 124 11.76 -5.19 -3.47
N THR A 125 12.36 -6.30 -3.06
CA THR A 125 11.71 -7.24 -2.16
C THR A 125 12.66 -7.87 -1.13
N THR A 126 12.12 -8.18 0.05
CA THR A 126 12.78 -9.00 1.08
C THR A 126 12.22 -10.43 1.15
N ALA A 127 11.48 -10.84 0.12
CA ALA A 127 11.07 -12.21 -0.10
C ALA A 127 12.30 -13.15 -0.18
N THR A 128 12.10 -14.41 0.19
CA THR A 128 13.06 -15.52 0.03
C THR A 128 13.00 -16.16 -1.36
N GLY A 129 11.97 -15.87 -2.15
CA GLY A 129 11.88 -16.33 -3.52
C GLY A 129 10.89 -15.56 -4.39
N ILE A 130 11.14 -15.56 -5.70
CA ILE A 130 10.28 -15.00 -6.74
C ILE A 130 9.76 -16.13 -7.64
N GLY A 131 8.45 -16.28 -7.72
CA GLY A 131 7.75 -17.34 -8.44
C GLY A 131 7.38 -16.98 -9.89
N PHE A 132 7.39 -18.00 -10.75
CA PHE A 132 7.21 -17.87 -12.21
C PHE A 132 6.08 -18.75 -12.78
N ASN A 133 5.15 -19.32 -12.00
CA ASN A 133 4.18 -20.34 -12.45
C ASN A 133 4.85 -21.51 -13.22
N GLY A 134 5.85 -22.13 -12.58
CA GLY A 134 6.66 -23.21 -13.18
C GLY A 134 8.02 -23.42 -12.52
N GLY A 135 8.34 -22.64 -11.50
CA GLY A 135 9.57 -22.72 -10.71
C GLY A 135 9.76 -21.46 -9.87
N TRP A 136 10.82 -21.47 -9.08
CA TRP A 136 11.19 -20.40 -8.16
C TRP A 136 12.60 -19.89 -8.45
N PHE A 137 12.76 -18.57 -8.40
CA PHE A 137 14.05 -17.94 -8.23
C PHE A 137 14.26 -17.68 -6.74
N ASN A 138 14.98 -18.58 -6.08
CA ASN A 138 15.23 -18.56 -4.65
C ASN A 138 16.44 -17.70 -4.29
N ALA A 139 16.34 -16.97 -3.18
CA ALA A 139 17.47 -16.29 -2.56
C ALA A 139 18.49 -17.30 -2.01
N PHE A 140 18.01 -18.40 -1.44
CA PHE A 140 18.85 -19.45 -0.85
C PHE A 140 18.86 -20.72 -1.70
N GLY A 141 20.01 -21.37 -1.79
CA GLY A 141 20.17 -22.62 -2.54
C GLY A 141 20.25 -22.45 -4.07
N ALA A 142 20.15 -23.59 -4.75
CA ALA A 142 20.29 -23.69 -6.20
C ALA A 142 19.01 -23.28 -6.95
N ASN A 143 19.18 -22.80 -8.18
CA ASN A 143 18.09 -22.34 -9.04
C ASN A 143 18.15 -23.01 -10.42
N ASP A 144 16.99 -23.37 -10.96
CA ASP A 144 16.84 -23.85 -12.34
C ASP A 144 16.54 -22.70 -13.31
N TYR A 145 17.53 -21.81 -13.50
CA TYR A 145 17.40 -20.60 -14.31
C TYR A 145 16.82 -20.86 -15.71
N ARG A 146 17.14 -22.00 -16.33
CA ARG A 146 16.73 -22.33 -17.69
C ARG A 146 15.21 -22.50 -17.82
N ASN A 147 14.54 -23.00 -16.77
CA ASN A 147 13.11 -23.29 -16.80
C ASN A 147 12.24 -22.12 -16.29
N LEU A 148 12.83 -21.08 -15.70
CA LEU A 148 12.15 -19.84 -15.31
C LEU A 148 11.89 -18.94 -16.53
N VAL A 149 11.00 -19.36 -17.43
CA VAL A 149 10.76 -18.72 -18.74
C VAL A 149 9.57 -17.75 -18.78
N ARG A 150 8.72 -17.75 -17.76
CA ARG A 150 7.52 -16.91 -17.67
C ARG A 150 7.83 -15.56 -16.99
N ASN A 151 6.81 -14.77 -16.68
CA ASN A 151 7.00 -13.55 -15.90
C ASN A 151 6.94 -13.84 -14.39
N PRO A 152 7.73 -13.13 -13.56
CA PRO A 152 7.55 -13.08 -12.12
C PRO A 152 6.13 -12.69 -11.75
N ASN A 153 5.52 -13.37 -10.76
CA ASN A 153 4.18 -13.02 -10.29
C ASN A 153 3.90 -13.38 -8.83
N THR A 154 4.81 -14.06 -8.14
CA THR A 154 4.62 -14.47 -6.74
C THR A 154 5.89 -14.21 -5.94
N PHE A 155 5.74 -13.91 -4.65
CA PHE A 155 6.81 -13.67 -3.69
C PHE A 155 6.58 -14.57 -2.47
N ALA A 156 7.59 -15.36 -2.11
CA ALA A 156 7.56 -16.21 -0.91
C ALA A 156 8.31 -15.51 0.23
N PHE A 157 7.69 -15.46 1.40
CA PHE A 157 8.28 -14.93 2.64
C PHE A 157 8.43 -16.07 3.64
N ASP A 158 9.42 -16.94 3.42
CA ASP A 158 9.57 -18.17 4.21
C ASP A 158 10.18 -17.93 5.61
N LEU A 159 10.74 -16.74 5.86
CA LEU A 159 11.29 -16.37 7.17
C LEU A 159 10.17 -15.94 8.11
N SER A 160 10.22 -16.34 9.38
CA SER A 160 9.27 -15.89 10.41
C SER A 160 9.34 -14.37 10.66
N GLN A 161 10.51 -13.78 10.44
CA GLN A 161 10.73 -12.33 10.46
C GLN A 161 11.48 -11.93 9.19
N PRO A 162 10.77 -11.60 8.10
CA PRO A 162 11.41 -11.11 6.90
C PRO A 162 12.06 -9.74 7.11
N GLY A 163 13.10 -9.44 6.34
CA GLY A 163 13.78 -8.14 6.39
C GLY A 163 12.86 -6.97 6.02
N SER A 164 13.29 -5.77 6.40
CA SER A 164 12.55 -4.53 6.11
C SER A 164 13.07 -3.82 4.86
N ILE A 165 12.19 -3.08 4.20
CA ILE A 165 12.56 -2.09 3.21
C ILE A 165 12.42 -0.70 3.82
N ILE A 166 13.49 0.07 3.85
CA ILE A 166 13.51 1.44 4.39
C ILE A 166 13.93 2.39 3.28
N ASN A 167 13.02 3.28 2.86
CA ASN A 167 13.35 4.39 1.97
C ASN A 167 13.38 5.72 2.70
N THR A 168 14.55 6.35 2.71
CA THR A 168 14.76 7.73 3.19
C THR A 168 15.00 8.71 2.04
N ALA A 169 15.13 8.21 0.81
CA ALA A 169 15.40 8.99 -0.38
C ALA A 169 14.15 9.68 -0.92
N ASN A 170 14.35 10.86 -1.48
CA ASN A 170 13.34 11.50 -2.31
C ASN A 170 13.47 10.94 -3.73
N LEU A 171 12.55 10.08 -4.13
CA LEU A 171 12.55 9.44 -5.43
C LEU A 171 11.60 10.16 -6.37
N THR A 172 12.15 10.80 -7.40
CA THR A 172 11.40 11.22 -8.58
C THR A 172 11.74 10.26 -9.70
N LEU A 173 10.77 9.46 -10.13
CA LEU A 173 10.99 8.46 -11.17
C LEU A 173 10.63 9.03 -12.55
N ASN A 174 11.35 8.56 -13.58
CA ASN A 174 10.98 8.88 -14.96
C ASN A 174 9.56 8.35 -15.26
N PRO A 175 8.78 9.00 -16.14
CA PRO A 175 7.49 8.49 -16.56
C PRO A 175 7.63 7.10 -17.19
N GLY A 176 6.81 6.14 -16.75
CA GLY A 176 6.80 4.76 -17.25
C GLY A 176 7.33 3.72 -16.25
N GLY A 177 6.63 2.57 -16.18
CA GLY A 177 6.91 1.43 -15.30
C GLY A 177 6.50 1.65 -13.84
N ASP A 178 6.07 0.63 -13.11
CA ASP A 178 5.60 0.72 -11.72
C ASP A 178 6.75 0.70 -10.68
N LEU A 179 6.53 1.28 -9.49
CA LEU A 179 7.44 1.16 -8.34
C LEU A 179 6.79 0.23 -7.32
N THR A 180 7.45 -0.88 -7.01
CA THR A 180 6.92 -1.88 -6.10
C THR A 180 7.92 -2.17 -4.97
N PHE A 181 7.51 -1.97 -3.71
CA PHE A 181 8.23 -2.41 -2.53
C PHE A 181 7.42 -3.48 -1.79
N ILE A 182 7.98 -4.68 -1.63
CA ILE A 182 7.33 -5.80 -0.93
C ILE A 182 8.30 -6.35 0.11
N GLY A 183 8.03 -6.13 1.39
CA GLY A 183 8.91 -6.58 2.46
C GLY A 183 8.18 -7.05 3.70
N GLY A 184 8.92 -7.53 4.71
CA GLY A 184 8.38 -7.83 6.03
C GLY A 184 7.67 -6.61 6.61
N THR A 185 8.39 -5.50 6.59
CA THR A 185 7.90 -4.16 6.89
C THR A 185 8.36 -3.21 5.78
N VAL A 186 7.52 -2.24 5.42
CA VAL A 186 7.90 -1.17 4.48
C VAL A 186 7.82 0.18 5.18
N VAL A 187 8.96 0.86 5.28
CA VAL A 187 9.07 2.20 5.88
C VAL A 187 9.53 3.19 4.82
N ASN A 188 8.72 4.21 4.56
CA ASN A 188 9.07 5.31 3.68
C ASN A 188 9.07 6.64 4.45
N THR A 189 10.22 7.26 4.64
CA THR A 189 10.33 8.61 5.24
C THR A 189 10.67 9.68 4.21
N GLY A 190 11.13 9.29 3.02
CA GLY A 190 11.38 10.19 1.89
C GLY A 190 10.11 10.50 1.08
N GLN A 191 10.20 11.45 0.15
CA GLN A 191 9.11 11.74 -0.79
C GLN A 191 9.15 10.76 -1.97
N LEU A 192 8.02 10.12 -2.28
CA LEU A 192 7.88 9.30 -3.48
C LEU A 192 7.07 10.08 -4.51
N THR A 193 7.66 10.37 -5.65
CA THR A 193 7.01 11.03 -6.78
C THR A 193 7.17 10.18 -8.04
N LYS A 194 6.07 9.62 -8.56
CA LYS A 194 6.09 8.82 -9.80
C LYS A 194 5.00 9.29 -10.77
N PRO A 195 5.35 10.16 -11.73
CA PRO A 195 4.43 10.58 -12.77
C PRO A 195 3.88 9.43 -13.61
N GLY A 196 2.56 9.23 -13.56
CA GLY A 196 1.83 8.36 -14.48
C GLY A 196 2.15 6.87 -14.38
N ALA A 197 2.64 6.43 -13.23
CA ALA A 197 2.81 5.01 -12.94
C ALA A 197 2.50 4.70 -11.48
N ASN A 198 2.21 3.43 -11.19
CA ASN A 198 1.69 3.03 -9.89
C ASN A 198 2.80 2.97 -8.84
N ILE A 199 2.42 3.28 -7.61
CA ILE A 199 3.25 3.03 -6.42
C ILE A 199 2.56 1.94 -5.60
N ILE A 200 3.24 0.82 -5.44
CA ILE A 200 2.75 -0.36 -4.73
C ILE A 200 3.65 -0.59 -3.53
N MET A 201 3.06 -0.59 -2.34
CA MET A 201 3.74 -0.96 -1.10
C MET A 201 2.98 -2.06 -0.40
N ALA A 202 3.66 -3.18 -0.16
CA ALA A 202 3.08 -4.32 0.51
C ALA A 202 3.99 -4.73 1.66
N ALA A 203 3.43 -4.71 2.87
CA ALA A 203 4.08 -5.32 4.02
C ALA A 203 3.45 -6.69 4.28
N VAL A 204 4.32 -7.69 4.34
CA VAL A 204 3.95 -9.11 4.29
C VAL A 204 4.52 -9.77 5.54
N PRO A 205 3.70 -10.37 6.40
CA PRO A 205 4.19 -11.16 7.51
C PRO A 205 5.15 -12.26 7.07
N GLY A 206 5.92 -12.77 8.03
CA GLY A 206 6.63 -14.01 7.82
C GLY A 206 5.70 -15.18 7.50
N GLU A 207 6.28 -16.25 6.97
CA GLU A 207 5.59 -17.51 6.68
C GLU A 207 4.37 -17.33 5.74
N SER A 208 4.50 -16.44 4.75
CA SER A 208 3.41 -16.01 3.86
C SER A 208 3.78 -16.07 2.37
N LEU A 209 2.78 -16.21 1.49
CA LEU A 209 2.95 -16.16 0.04
C LEU A 209 2.09 -15.02 -0.56
N VAL A 210 2.71 -14.15 -1.34
CA VAL A 210 2.02 -13.02 -1.96
C VAL A 210 2.08 -13.14 -3.46
N ARG A 211 0.90 -13.11 -4.11
CA ARG A 211 0.79 -13.11 -5.56
C ARG A 211 0.36 -11.74 -6.05
N ILE A 212 1.10 -11.20 -7.01
CA ILE A 212 0.67 -10.04 -7.79
C ILE A 212 -0.29 -10.54 -8.86
N SER A 213 -1.59 -10.30 -8.66
CA SER A 213 -2.58 -10.41 -9.73
C SER A 213 -2.43 -9.24 -10.71
N GLN A 214 -2.88 -9.47 -11.93
CA GLN A 214 -2.76 -8.58 -13.10
C GLN A 214 -3.19 -7.13 -12.83
N PRO A 215 -2.83 -6.16 -13.70
CA PRO A 215 -3.17 -4.75 -13.54
C PRO A 215 -4.65 -4.57 -13.15
N GLY A 216 -4.91 -3.95 -12.00
CA GLY A 216 -6.25 -3.67 -11.48
C GLY A 216 -6.82 -4.68 -10.47
N GLN A 217 -6.10 -5.75 -10.11
CA GLN A 217 -6.48 -6.62 -8.98
C GLN A 217 -5.46 -6.56 -7.85
N LEU A 218 -5.94 -6.15 -6.66
CA LEU A 218 -5.18 -6.13 -5.41
C LEU A 218 -4.69 -7.52 -5.06
N LEU A 219 -3.43 -7.57 -4.62
CA LEU A 219 -2.67 -8.72 -4.09
C LEU A 219 -3.57 -9.81 -3.50
N SER A 220 -3.43 -11.05 -3.99
CA SER A 220 -4.03 -12.20 -3.33
C SER A 220 -2.98 -12.84 -2.41
N LEU A 221 -3.22 -12.78 -1.09
CA LEU A 221 -2.50 -13.58 -0.12
C LEU A 221 -2.94 -15.04 -0.31
N GLU A 222 -2.01 -15.88 -0.72
CA GLU A 222 -2.22 -17.32 -0.84
C GLU A 222 -1.39 -17.99 0.26
N ILE A 223 -1.76 -19.18 0.72
CA ILE A 223 -1.03 -19.90 1.76
C ILE A 223 -0.39 -21.10 1.08
N GLU A 224 0.94 -21.15 1.06
CA GLU A 224 1.69 -22.30 0.56
C GLU A 224 2.37 -23.03 1.71
N PRO A 225 2.47 -24.37 1.65
CA PRO A 225 3.28 -25.16 2.56
C PRO A 225 4.66 -24.59 2.89
N PRO A 226 5.07 -24.62 4.18
CA PRO A 226 6.39 -24.16 4.58
C PRO A 226 7.48 -24.99 3.89
N ARG A 227 8.65 -24.39 3.65
CA ARG A 227 9.78 -25.02 2.97
C ARG A 227 10.96 -25.19 3.93
N ASP A 228 11.83 -26.15 3.65
CA ASP A 228 13.10 -26.27 4.36
C ASP A 228 14.13 -25.22 3.91
N LYS A 229 15.28 -25.17 4.59
CA LYS A 229 16.39 -24.24 4.30
C LYS A 229 17.02 -24.47 2.91
N GLN A 230 16.62 -25.52 2.20
CA GLN A 230 17.08 -25.90 0.87
C GLN A 230 16.00 -25.60 -0.20
N GLY A 231 14.86 -25.01 0.19
CA GLY A 231 13.77 -24.64 -0.71
C GLY A 231 12.83 -25.79 -1.09
N VAL A 232 12.88 -26.92 -0.37
CA VAL A 232 12.00 -28.07 -0.60
C VAL A 232 10.72 -27.94 0.23
N LEU A 233 9.56 -28.19 -0.38
CA LEU A 233 8.25 -28.16 0.29
C LEU A 233 8.19 -29.19 1.44
N LEU A 234 7.84 -28.74 2.64
CA LEU A 234 7.53 -29.59 3.77
C LEU A 234 6.09 -30.13 3.61
N PRO A 235 5.82 -31.40 4.00
CA PRO A 235 4.48 -31.94 3.96
C PRO A 235 3.56 -31.21 4.94
N VAL A 236 2.33 -30.89 4.50
CA VAL A 236 1.34 -30.13 5.27
C VAL A 236 0.08 -30.96 5.43
N THR A 237 -0.40 -31.01 6.67
CA THR A 237 -1.67 -31.65 7.02
C THR A 237 -2.75 -30.59 7.21
N PRO A 238 -4.04 -30.95 7.09
CA PRO A 238 -5.14 -30.01 7.36
C PRO A 238 -5.13 -29.35 8.75
N LEU A 239 -4.42 -29.94 9.73
CA LEU A 239 -4.24 -29.35 11.07
C LEU A 239 -3.19 -28.24 11.13
N ASP A 240 -2.35 -28.10 10.11
CA ASP A 240 -1.34 -27.05 10.03
C ASP A 240 -1.93 -25.74 9.48
N LEU A 241 -3.12 -25.80 8.87
CA LEU A 241 -3.77 -24.66 8.22
C LEU A 241 -4.04 -23.48 9.18
N PRO A 242 -4.52 -23.69 10.44
CA PRO A 242 -4.64 -22.60 11.41
C PRO A 242 -3.29 -21.98 11.81
N ALA A 243 -2.22 -22.77 11.87
CA ALA A 243 -0.88 -22.27 12.17
C ALA A 243 -0.32 -21.46 11.00
N LEU A 244 -0.57 -21.90 9.76
CA LEU A 244 -0.18 -21.21 8.53
C LEU A 244 -1.00 -19.93 8.27
N LEU A 245 -2.22 -19.85 8.76
CA LEU A 245 -3.05 -18.64 8.73
C LEU A 245 -2.61 -17.57 9.76
N THR A 246 -1.84 -17.96 10.79
CA THR A 246 -1.49 -17.09 11.92
C THR A 246 0.00 -16.74 11.99
N GLY A 247 0.85 -17.29 11.10
CA GLY A 247 2.21 -16.83 10.84
C GLY A 247 3.22 -17.04 11.98
N SER A 248 2.93 -17.97 12.90
CA SER A 248 3.76 -18.53 13.97
C SER A 248 2.86 -18.83 15.17
N GLY A 249 3.24 -19.79 16.01
CA GLY A 249 2.48 -20.24 17.17
C GLY A 249 2.21 -19.17 18.23
N ALA A 250 1.30 -18.24 17.93
CA ALA A 250 0.61 -17.43 18.91
C ALA A 250 -0.13 -18.41 19.83
N THR A 251 0.49 -18.69 20.98
CA THR A 251 -0.27 -19.11 22.15
C THR A 251 -1.10 -17.90 22.54
N LEU A 252 -2.25 -17.72 21.86
CA LEU A 252 -3.26 -16.79 22.30
C LEU A 252 -3.65 -17.23 23.71
N THR A 253 -3.45 -16.32 24.64
CA THR A 253 -3.59 -16.45 26.08
C THR A 253 -4.83 -17.26 26.49
N ARG A 254 -4.56 -18.45 27.06
CA ARG A 254 -5.34 -19.27 28.01
C ARG A 254 -6.83 -19.50 27.72
N PHE A 255 -7.11 -20.62 27.06
CA PHE A 255 -8.35 -21.38 27.22
C PHE A 255 -8.34 -22.16 28.55
N THR A 256 -9.49 -22.27 29.22
CA THR A 256 -9.71 -23.28 30.27
C THR A 256 -10.82 -24.23 29.85
N VAL A 257 -10.65 -25.51 30.19
CA VAL A 257 -11.68 -26.54 30.01
C VAL A 257 -12.36 -26.73 31.36
N ASN A 258 -13.63 -26.36 31.44
CA ASN A 258 -14.43 -26.57 32.65
C ASN A 258 -14.70 -28.07 32.83
N SER A 259 -15.06 -28.50 34.05
CA SER A 259 -15.24 -29.91 34.42
C SER A 259 -16.34 -30.67 33.63
N ASP A 260 -17.11 -29.95 32.83
CA ASP A 260 -18.16 -30.38 31.91
C ASP A 260 -17.71 -30.41 30.42
N GLY A 261 -16.43 -30.16 30.14
CA GLY A 261 -15.82 -30.31 28.82
C GLY A 261 -16.04 -29.14 27.86
N LYS A 262 -16.59 -28.02 28.34
CA LYS A 262 -16.68 -26.76 27.58
C LYS A 262 -15.41 -25.93 27.69
N VAL A 263 -15.04 -25.31 26.58
CA VAL A 263 -13.91 -24.39 26.47
C VAL A 263 -14.42 -22.96 26.60
N GLU A 264 -13.92 -22.22 27.59
CA GLU A 264 -14.26 -20.80 27.81
C GLU A 264 -13.02 -19.91 27.66
N LEU A 265 -13.24 -18.69 27.12
CA LEU A 265 -12.25 -17.63 26.99
C LEU A 265 -12.22 -16.78 28.27
N ILE A 266 -11.04 -16.47 28.81
CA ILE A 266 -10.88 -15.49 29.89
C ILE A 266 -10.58 -14.12 29.25
N PRO A 267 -11.42 -13.08 29.41
CA PRO A 267 -11.08 -11.73 28.99
C PRO A 267 -9.96 -11.17 29.87
N ALA A 268 -8.94 -10.57 29.27
CA ALA A 268 -8.01 -9.71 30.01
C ALA A 268 -8.59 -8.30 30.07
N ASP A 269 -8.57 -7.70 31.26
CA ASP A 269 -9.06 -6.35 31.54
C ASP A 269 -8.42 -5.31 30.60
N PHE A 270 -9.25 -4.60 29.83
CA PHE A 270 -8.86 -3.40 29.11
C PHE A 270 -8.88 -2.20 30.08
N GLY A 271 -7.70 -1.73 30.45
CA GLY A 271 -7.53 -0.44 31.12
C GLY A 271 -7.65 0.71 30.13
N ILE A 272 -8.82 1.34 30.08
CA ILE A 272 -9.08 2.63 29.42
C ILE A 272 -8.40 3.79 30.15
N GLY A 273 -7.81 4.72 29.39
CA GLY A 273 -7.23 5.95 29.91
C GLY A 273 -6.67 6.85 28.80
N GLY A 274 -7.52 7.71 28.25
CA GLY A 274 -7.28 8.42 26.99
C GLY A 274 -6.29 9.58 27.04
N ARG A 275 -5.69 9.83 25.87
CA ARG A 275 -5.54 11.13 25.20
C ARG A 275 -4.92 10.87 23.83
N LEU A 276 -5.58 11.34 22.78
CA LEU A 276 -5.03 11.42 21.44
C LEU A 276 -3.77 12.29 21.52
N ALA A 277 -2.60 11.63 21.60
CA ALA A 277 -1.32 12.29 21.57
C ALA A 277 -0.94 12.48 20.10
N GLU A 278 -0.99 13.75 19.70
CA GLU A 278 -0.21 14.32 18.62
C GLU A 278 1.15 13.61 18.52
N PHE A 279 1.34 12.82 17.45
CA PHE A 279 2.54 12.01 17.22
C PHE A 279 3.75 12.91 16.96
N ILE A 280 4.38 13.38 18.04
CA ILE A 280 5.71 13.96 18.02
C ILE A 280 6.56 13.17 19.02
N GLY A 281 7.29 12.18 18.50
CA GLY A 281 8.48 11.60 19.13
C GLY A 281 8.23 10.59 20.26
N ASP A 282 8.08 9.31 19.91
CA ASP A 282 9.02 8.23 20.26
C ASP A 282 8.39 6.87 19.90
N SER A 283 9.05 6.18 18.95
CA SER A 283 8.73 4.88 18.34
C SER A 283 7.24 4.54 18.17
N LEU A 284 6.73 4.64 16.93
CA LEU A 284 5.59 3.81 16.54
C LEU A 284 5.96 2.34 16.84
N PRO A 285 5.12 1.56 17.54
CA PRO A 285 5.30 0.12 17.57
C PRO A 285 5.08 -0.38 16.14
N ILE A 286 6.17 -0.65 15.43
CA ILE A 286 6.14 -1.19 14.07
C ILE A 286 6.09 -2.71 14.20
N ALA A 287 4.94 -3.30 13.87
CA ALA A 287 4.78 -4.74 13.80
C ALA A 287 5.29 -5.30 12.46
N ASN A 288 5.60 -6.59 12.44
CA ASN A 288 5.87 -7.28 11.18
C ASN A 288 4.59 -7.25 10.32
N GLY A 289 4.72 -6.86 9.06
CA GLY A 289 3.58 -6.65 8.17
C GLY A 289 2.97 -5.25 8.20
N ASP A 290 3.60 -4.26 8.86
CA ASP A 290 3.19 -2.84 8.83
C ASP A 290 3.72 -2.07 7.61
N VAL A 291 2.91 -1.12 7.12
CA VAL A 291 3.37 -0.08 6.20
C VAL A 291 3.36 1.29 6.89
N VAL A 292 4.53 1.93 6.95
CA VAL A 292 4.70 3.22 7.61
C VAL A 292 5.25 4.26 6.64
N ASN A 293 4.50 5.33 6.42
CA ASN A 293 4.86 6.38 5.47
C ASN A 293 4.82 7.79 6.09
N PHE A 294 5.99 8.38 6.34
CA PHE A 294 6.13 9.73 6.89
C PHE A 294 6.41 10.80 5.83
N GLY A 295 6.52 10.43 4.55
CA GLY A 295 6.63 11.36 3.43
C GLY A 295 5.31 11.46 2.64
N PRO A 296 5.06 12.56 1.91
CA PRO A 296 3.99 12.56 0.92
C PRO A 296 4.27 11.55 -0.20
N ILE A 297 3.22 10.88 -0.67
CA ILE A 297 3.22 10.12 -1.93
C ILE A 297 2.54 10.98 -2.98
N ASN A 298 3.15 11.11 -4.16
CA ASN A 298 2.62 11.89 -5.28
C ASN A 298 2.72 11.12 -6.61
N THR A 299 1.62 11.06 -7.36
CA THR A 299 1.50 10.27 -8.62
C THR A 299 1.26 11.15 -9.85
N ARG A 300 1.85 12.36 -9.87
CA ARG A 300 1.55 13.49 -10.78
C ARG A 300 1.80 13.22 -12.27
N ALA A 301 0.78 13.10 -13.11
CA ALA A 301 0.92 13.17 -14.58
C ALA A 301 -0.39 13.58 -15.27
N ALA A 302 -0.38 13.71 -16.60
CA ALA A 302 -1.63 13.90 -17.36
C ALA A 302 -2.65 12.76 -17.10
N GLN A 303 -2.15 11.54 -16.88
CA GLN A 303 -2.90 10.41 -16.33
C GLN A 303 -2.16 9.96 -15.08
N SER A 304 -2.70 10.23 -13.89
CA SER A 304 -2.03 9.87 -12.65
C SER A 304 -2.00 8.35 -12.44
N GLY A 305 -0.89 7.87 -11.87
CA GLY A 305 -0.79 6.48 -11.43
C GLY A 305 -1.59 6.23 -10.16
N SER A 306 -1.96 4.98 -9.89
CA SER A 306 -2.68 4.60 -8.68
C SER A 306 -1.73 4.29 -7.53
N VAL A 307 -2.22 4.46 -6.29
CA VAL A 307 -1.50 4.12 -5.07
C VAL A 307 -2.17 2.92 -4.42
N TYR A 308 -1.39 1.86 -4.22
CA TYR A 308 -1.84 0.63 -3.59
C TYR A 308 -1.00 0.33 -2.36
N MET A 309 -1.64 0.23 -1.21
CA MET A 309 -0.98 -0.13 0.05
C MET A 309 -1.72 -1.28 0.71
N THR A 310 -0.99 -2.36 1.02
CA THR A 310 -1.53 -3.47 1.80
C THR A 310 -0.63 -3.77 2.99
N ALA A 311 -1.24 -4.03 4.14
CA ALA A 311 -0.55 -4.41 5.37
C ALA A 311 -1.32 -5.52 6.09
N ALA A 312 -0.61 -6.49 6.65
CA ALA A 312 -1.22 -7.39 7.63
C ALA A 312 -1.34 -6.72 9.00
N GLY A 313 -0.49 -5.74 9.32
CA GLY A 313 -0.66 -4.92 10.50
C GLY A 313 -1.37 -3.61 10.16
N ASN A 314 -0.77 -2.49 10.54
CA ASN A 314 -1.30 -1.15 10.35
C ASN A 314 -0.78 -0.48 9.08
N ILE A 315 -1.57 0.46 8.55
CA ILE A 315 -1.09 1.46 7.58
C ILE A 315 -1.13 2.82 8.26
N THR A 316 0.03 3.45 8.41
CA THR A 316 0.14 4.82 8.93
C THR A 316 0.83 5.70 7.90
N THR A 317 0.12 6.70 7.37
CA THR A 317 0.68 7.61 6.36
C THR A 317 0.48 9.09 6.71
N ARG A 318 1.33 9.95 6.15
CA ARG A 318 0.96 11.37 5.95
C ARG A 318 -0.04 11.50 4.80
N ALA A 319 0.07 12.56 4.01
CA ALA A 319 -0.83 12.82 2.92
C ALA A 319 -0.46 11.98 1.68
N ILE A 320 -1.46 11.38 1.07
CA ILE A 320 -1.36 10.81 -0.28
C ILE A 320 -2.01 11.84 -1.21
N ASN A 321 -1.19 12.53 -2.00
CA ASN A 321 -1.65 13.63 -2.83
C ASN A 321 -1.51 13.27 -4.31
N ASP A 322 -2.63 13.13 -4.99
CA ASP A 322 -2.63 13.02 -6.44
C ASP A 322 -2.77 14.36 -7.18
N PHE A 323 -2.76 15.48 -6.44
CA PHE A 323 -2.93 16.81 -7.00
C PHE A 323 -1.95 17.79 -6.39
N ILE A 324 -1.12 18.45 -7.21
CA ILE A 324 -0.46 19.70 -6.78
C ILE A 324 -0.45 20.78 -7.87
N GLU A 325 -0.41 20.49 -9.19
CA GLU A 325 -0.51 21.55 -10.22
C GLU A 325 -1.17 21.08 -11.54
N PRO A 326 -2.06 21.88 -12.15
CA PRO A 326 -2.58 21.70 -13.51
C PRO A 326 -1.47 21.49 -14.56
N PRO A 327 -1.66 20.66 -15.61
CA PRO A 327 -2.88 19.94 -15.98
C PRO A 327 -2.81 18.43 -15.65
N VAL A 328 -3.43 18.01 -14.55
CA VAL A 328 -3.72 16.58 -14.31
C VAL A 328 -5.10 16.28 -14.90
N GLN A 329 -5.17 15.47 -15.96
CA GLN A 329 -6.45 15.20 -16.63
C GLN A 329 -7.24 14.12 -15.90
N TYR A 330 -6.61 13.06 -15.40
CA TYR A 330 -7.28 11.94 -14.72
C TYR A 330 -6.60 11.63 -13.39
N GLY A 331 -7.40 11.44 -12.34
CA GLY A 331 -6.94 11.07 -11.00
C GLY A 331 -6.70 9.57 -10.89
N GLY A 332 -5.66 9.18 -10.18
CA GLY A 332 -5.32 7.81 -9.86
C GLY A 332 -6.17 7.29 -8.69
N HIS A 333 -6.44 5.98 -8.69
CA HIS A 333 -7.15 5.34 -7.59
C HIS A 333 -6.23 5.24 -6.36
N ILE A 334 -6.80 5.43 -5.17
CA ILE A 334 -6.11 5.19 -3.90
C ILE A 334 -6.79 4.00 -3.23
N THR A 335 -6.05 2.93 -3.01
CA THR A 335 -6.54 1.78 -2.25
C THR A 335 -5.63 1.42 -1.09
N LEU A 336 -6.20 1.41 0.10
CA LEU A 336 -5.53 1.05 1.36
C LEU A 336 -6.25 -0.15 1.98
N ASN A 337 -5.50 -1.21 2.29
CA ASN A 337 -6.03 -2.42 2.91
C ASN A 337 -5.16 -2.88 4.08
N ALA A 338 -5.70 -2.89 5.29
CA ALA A 338 -5.01 -3.30 6.50
C ALA A 338 -5.87 -4.26 7.32
N THR A 339 -5.27 -5.29 7.93
CA THR A 339 -6.02 -6.08 8.94
C THR A 339 -6.03 -5.39 10.31
N GLY A 340 -5.08 -4.48 10.56
CA GLY A 340 -5.11 -3.55 11.68
C GLY A 340 -5.79 -2.22 11.33
N ASN A 341 -5.27 -1.15 11.91
CA ASN A 341 -5.77 0.21 11.77
C ASN A 341 -5.20 0.90 10.53
N ILE A 342 -5.97 1.82 9.95
CA ILE A 342 -5.51 2.73 8.90
C ILE A 342 -5.59 4.16 9.41
N THR A 343 -4.44 4.82 9.53
CA THR A 343 -4.35 6.23 9.92
C THR A 343 -3.66 7.03 8.82
N THR A 344 -4.33 8.03 8.26
CA THR A 344 -3.74 8.94 7.27
C THR A 344 -4.04 10.39 7.61
N SER A 345 -3.18 11.34 7.21
CA SER A 345 -3.48 12.75 7.45
C SER A 345 -4.44 13.35 6.43
N ALA A 346 -4.37 12.89 5.18
CA ALA A 346 -5.25 13.30 4.09
C ALA A 346 -5.10 12.37 2.88
N LEU A 347 -6.18 12.19 2.12
CA LEU A 347 -6.20 11.45 0.86
C LEU A 347 -6.85 12.31 -0.22
N PHE A 348 -6.11 12.57 -1.30
CA PHE A 348 -6.58 13.38 -2.42
C PHE A 348 -6.41 12.64 -3.75
N SER A 349 -7.52 12.43 -4.46
CA SER A 349 -7.58 12.02 -5.86
C SER A 349 -8.40 13.05 -6.64
N THR A 350 -7.77 14.17 -7.02
CA THR A 350 -8.44 15.31 -7.68
C THR A 350 -7.97 15.42 -9.13
N ALA A 351 -8.87 15.73 -10.07
CA ALA A 351 -8.50 15.85 -11.49
C ALA A 351 -9.42 16.75 -12.32
N GLU A 352 -8.93 17.21 -13.48
CA GLU A 352 -9.64 18.12 -14.40
C GLU A 352 -10.60 17.43 -15.39
N LYS A 353 -10.58 16.09 -15.52
CA LYS A 353 -11.55 15.34 -16.34
C LYS A 353 -12.31 14.27 -15.56
N ALA A 354 -11.63 13.50 -14.72
CA ALA A 354 -12.28 12.55 -13.82
C ALA A 354 -11.37 12.23 -12.64
N ALA A 355 -11.87 12.40 -11.42
CA ALA A 355 -11.19 11.99 -10.21
C ALA A 355 -11.14 10.46 -10.08
N GLY A 356 -10.15 9.95 -9.35
CA GLY A 356 -10.03 8.54 -9.04
C GLY A 356 -10.77 8.17 -7.75
N ASP A 357 -11.20 6.92 -7.66
CA ASP A 357 -11.87 6.41 -6.46
C ASP A 357 -10.89 6.23 -5.30
N ILE A 358 -11.41 6.38 -4.08
CA ILE A 358 -10.69 6.13 -2.84
C ILE A 358 -11.37 5.01 -2.08
N THR A 359 -10.67 3.88 -1.90
CA THR A 359 -11.17 2.71 -1.17
C THR A 359 -10.27 2.40 0.02
N ILE A 360 -10.85 2.29 1.22
CA ILE A 360 -10.14 1.98 2.45
C ILE A 360 -10.85 0.82 3.15
N THR A 361 -10.09 -0.24 3.47
CA THR A 361 -10.58 -1.39 4.23
C THR A 361 -9.65 -1.66 5.41
N ALA A 362 -10.19 -1.61 6.62
CA ALA A 362 -9.46 -1.87 7.86
C ALA A 362 -10.14 -2.99 8.67
N GLY A 363 -9.35 -3.93 9.19
CA GLY A 363 -9.81 -4.88 10.19
C GLY A 363 -9.91 -4.27 11.60
N GLY A 364 -9.26 -3.12 11.82
CA GLY A 364 -9.45 -2.27 13.00
C GLY A 364 -10.16 -0.96 12.64
N ASP A 365 -9.61 0.16 13.14
CA ASP A 365 -10.16 1.50 12.97
C ASP A 365 -9.65 2.21 11.70
N ILE A 366 -10.45 3.11 11.14
CA ILE A 366 -10.03 4.07 10.11
C ILE A 366 -10.02 5.47 10.71
N THR A 367 -8.88 6.16 10.65
CA THR A 367 -8.76 7.58 11.00
C THR A 367 -8.21 8.36 9.81
N VAL A 368 -9.07 9.12 9.13
CA VAL A 368 -8.69 9.94 7.98
C VAL A 368 -9.41 11.29 8.04
N PRO A 369 -8.73 12.37 8.48
CA PRO A 369 -9.38 13.67 8.62
C PRO A 369 -9.97 14.19 7.30
N ILE A 370 -9.24 14.09 6.19
CA ILE A 370 -9.69 14.67 4.91
C ILE A 370 -9.60 13.64 3.80
N ILE A 371 -10.71 13.43 3.10
CA ILE A 371 -10.78 12.66 1.86
C ILE A 371 -11.37 13.55 0.77
N ARG A 372 -10.69 13.65 -0.38
CA ARG A 372 -11.22 14.34 -1.57
C ARG A 372 -11.00 13.48 -2.80
N ALA A 373 -12.09 13.08 -3.44
CA ALA A 373 -12.13 12.46 -4.76
C ALA A 373 -12.88 13.42 -5.71
N ARG A 374 -12.32 14.62 -5.93
CA ARG A 374 -13.05 15.74 -6.55
C ARG A 374 -12.72 15.92 -8.03
N GLY A 375 -13.73 16.05 -8.87
CA GLY A 375 -13.60 16.57 -10.22
C GLY A 375 -13.60 18.09 -10.25
N ASP A 376 -12.64 18.72 -10.93
CA ASP A 376 -12.60 20.17 -11.17
C ASP A 376 -13.20 20.52 -12.54
N GLY A 377 -13.81 21.71 -12.66
CA GLY A 377 -14.48 22.13 -13.89
C GLY A 377 -15.62 21.18 -14.26
N GLN A 378 -15.67 20.67 -15.50
CA GLN A 378 -16.70 19.72 -15.96
C GLN A 378 -16.40 18.24 -15.62
N ALA A 379 -15.42 17.96 -14.76
CA ALA A 379 -15.01 16.60 -14.45
C ALA A 379 -16.02 15.84 -13.59
N ASP A 380 -16.05 14.52 -13.72
CA ASP A 380 -16.75 13.66 -12.78
C ASP A 380 -15.92 13.51 -11.49
N GLY A 381 -16.60 13.48 -10.35
CA GLY A 381 -16.03 13.13 -9.05
C GLY A 381 -15.82 11.62 -8.90
N GLY A 382 -14.86 11.22 -8.07
CA GLY A 382 -14.60 9.83 -7.74
C GLY A 382 -15.39 9.39 -6.51
N SER A 383 -15.64 8.10 -6.37
CA SER A 383 -16.36 7.54 -5.22
C SER A 383 -15.42 7.30 -4.03
N VAL A 384 -15.98 7.37 -2.82
CA VAL A 384 -15.26 7.08 -1.57
C VAL A 384 -15.94 5.93 -0.85
N ARG A 385 -15.19 4.86 -0.60
CA ARG A 385 -15.67 3.69 0.14
C ARG A 385 -14.77 3.41 1.35
N LEU A 386 -15.35 3.48 2.55
CA LEU A 386 -14.69 3.18 3.81
C LEU A 386 -15.34 1.96 4.46
N THR A 387 -14.54 0.99 4.89
CA THR A 387 -15.01 -0.18 5.63
C THR A 387 -14.06 -0.51 6.77
N ALA A 388 -14.54 -0.43 8.00
CA ALA A 388 -13.80 -0.76 9.21
C ALA A 388 -14.56 -1.80 10.02
N SER A 389 -13.86 -2.73 10.67
CA SER A 389 -14.51 -3.57 11.69
C SER A 389 -14.59 -2.87 13.05
N GLY A 390 -13.73 -1.88 13.28
CA GLY A 390 -13.83 -0.94 14.40
C GLY A 390 -14.51 0.37 14.00
N ASP A 391 -13.98 1.47 14.53
CA ASP A 391 -14.54 2.81 14.35
C ASP A 391 -14.04 3.47 13.06
N ILE A 392 -14.86 4.35 12.49
CA ILE A 392 -14.46 5.25 11.40
C ILE A 392 -14.51 6.69 11.89
N THR A 393 -13.34 7.31 12.00
CA THR A 393 -13.21 8.73 12.34
C THR A 393 -12.76 9.54 11.11
N VAL A 394 -13.61 10.47 10.68
CA VAL A 394 -13.34 11.36 9.52
C VAL A 394 -13.72 12.80 9.85
N ARG A 395 -13.16 13.79 9.14
CA ARG A 395 -13.66 15.18 9.25
C ARG A 395 -14.47 15.56 8.03
N SER A 396 -13.97 15.28 6.83
CA SER A 396 -14.65 15.68 5.60
C SER A 396 -14.38 14.69 4.47
N ILE A 397 -15.43 14.32 3.73
CA ILE A 397 -15.37 13.47 2.55
C ILE A 397 -16.04 14.19 1.39
N TRP A 398 -15.27 14.53 0.35
CA TRP A 398 -15.75 15.30 -0.80
C TRP A 398 -15.59 14.50 -2.09
N THR A 399 -16.68 14.23 -2.78
CA THR A 399 -16.74 13.49 -4.06
C THR A 399 -17.39 14.32 -5.18
N ALA A 400 -17.46 15.64 -5.00
CA ALA A 400 -18.07 16.56 -5.97
C ALA A 400 -17.44 16.44 -7.36
N GLY A 401 -18.28 16.51 -8.39
CA GLY A 401 -17.89 16.71 -9.78
C GLY A 401 -18.71 17.83 -10.41
N GLY A 402 -18.23 18.39 -11.51
CA GLY A 402 -19.01 19.36 -12.27
C GLY A 402 -20.10 18.72 -13.14
N ARG A 403 -19.88 17.47 -13.57
CA ARG A 403 -20.92 16.62 -14.16
C ARG A 403 -21.51 15.76 -13.06
N ASN A 404 -21.00 14.55 -12.87
CA ASN A 404 -21.51 13.64 -11.86
C ASN A 404 -20.62 13.64 -10.63
N SER A 405 -21.21 13.48 -9.46
CA SER A 405 -20.47 13.29 -8.21
C SER A 405 -20.38 11.80 -7.86
N GLY A 406 -19.32 11.42 -7.17
CA GLY A 406 -19.12 10.04 -6.71
C GLY A 406 -19.95 9.72 -5.47
N GLU A 407 -20.22 8.43 -5.26
CA GLU A 407 -20.89 7.93 -4.04
C GLU A 407 -19.97 8.05 -2.82
N ILE A 408 -20.56 8.32 -1.65
CA ILE A 408 -19.90 8.14 -0.35
C ILE A 408 -20.53 6.94 0.36
N SER A 409 -19.73 5.94 0.69
CA SER A 409 -20.17 4.74 1.40
C SER A 409 -19.25 4.46 2.58
N VAL A 410 -19.78 4.57 3.80
CA VAL A 410 -19.05 4.42 5.06
C VAL A 410 -19.73 3.33 5.89
N SER A 411 -18.99 2.27 6.19
CA SER A 411 -19.47 1.14 6.99
C SER A 411 -18.50 0.84 8.13
N ALA A 412 -18.92 1.09 9.37
CA ALA A 412 -18.16 0.79 10.58
C ALA A 412 -18.81 -0.36 11.35
N GLY A 413 -18.00 -1.28 11.88
CA GLY A 413 -18.46 -2.27 12.86
C GLY A 413 -18.69 -1.65 14.24
N GLY A 414 -17.96 -0.58 14.56
CA GLY A 414 -18.20 0.31 15.70
C GLY A 414 -18.91 1.60 15.29
N ASP A 415 -18.38 2.73 15.75
CA ASP A 415 -18.95 4.06 15.57
C ASP A 415 -18.51 4.72 14.26
N ILE A 416 -19.35 5.62 13.72
CA ILE A 416 -18.93 6.62 12.74
C ILE A 416 -18.86 7.97 13.45
N ILE A 417 -17.67 8.54 13.55
CA ILE A 417 -17.39 9.74 14.34
C ILE A 417 -16.83 10.84 13.43
N GLN A 418 -17.41 12.02 13.53
CA GLN A 418 -16.89 13.20 12.89
C GLN A 418 -15.94 13.98 13.82
N PHE A 419 -14.75 14.35 13.34
CA PHE A 419 -13.88 15.26 14.09
C PHE A 419 -14.57 16.60 14.37
N THR A 420 -14.57 17.01 15.63
CA THR A 420 -14.85 18.40 16.03
C THR A 420 -13.54 19.18 16.06
N ASP A 421 -13.46 20.32 15.37
CA ASP A 421 -12.30 21.19 15.51
C ASP A 421 -12.31 21.92 16.87
N SER A 422 -11.17 22.47 17.27
CA SER A 422 -11.04 23.21 18.55
C SER A 422 -11.89 24.49 18.62
N SER A 423 -12.48 24.92 17.50
CA SER A 423 -13.44 26.03 17.43
C SER A 423 -14.87 25.59 17.73
N GLY A 424 -15.14 24.29 17.86
CA GLY A 424 -16.49 23.76 18.01
C GLY A 424 -17.34 23.92 16.74
N ASP A 425 -16.69 24.20 15.60
CA ASP A 425 -17.39 24.36 14.33
C ASP A 425 -17.54 22.97 13.70
N TYR A 426 -18.79 22.56 13.42
CA TYR A 426 -19.09 21.28 12.78
C TYR A 426 -18.81 21.38 11.26
N SER A 427 -17.57 21.71 10.90
CA SER A 427 -17.12 22.03 9.54
C SER A 427 -16.90 20.82 8.63
N GLY A 428 -17.41 19.65 9.01
CA GLY A 428 -17.30 18.46 8.17
C GLY A 428 -18.51 18.28 7.29
N PHE A 429 -18.21 18.09 6.01
CA PHE A 429 -19.17 17.91 4.94
C PHE A 429 -18.96 16.52 4.35
N LEU A 430 -20.04 15.74 4.30
CA LEU A 430 -20.16 14.64 3.33
C LEU A 430 -20.80 15.26 2.09
N TYR A 431 -19.99 15.46 1.04
CA TYR A 431 -20.36 16.34 -0.06
C TYR A 431 -20.27 15.61 -1.40
N THR A 432 -21.42 15.29 -1.98
CA THR A 432 -21.56 14.57 -3.25
C THR A 432 -22.29 15.42 -4.30
N ARG A 433 -22.07 16.74 -4.28
CA ARG A 433 -22.87 17.70 -5.04
C ARG A 433 -22.29 18.06 -6.41
N SER A 434 -23.17 18.11 -7.41
CA SER A 434 -22.90 18.63 -8.75
C SER A 434 -23.19 20.15 -8.81
N ASP A 435 -22.19 20.93 -9.21
CA ASP A 435 -22.21 22.40 -9.08
C ASP A 435 -22.16 23.19 -10.39
N GLU A 436 -21.89 22.53 -11.53
CA GLU A 436 -21.58 23.25 -12.75
C GLU A 436 -22.84 23.79 -13.44
N GLU A 437 -22.86 25.11 -13.67
CA GLU A 437 -24.03 25.78 -14.22
C GLU A 437 -24.26 25.43 -15.68
N GLY A 438 -25.49 25.01 -16.01
CA GLY A 438 -25.87 24.66 -17.38
C GLY A 438 -25.40 23.29 -17.84
N ILE A 439 -24.89 22.44 -16.94
CA ILE A 439 -24.54 21.04 -17.21
C ILE A 439 -25.42 20.16 -16.33
N SER A 440 -26.20 19.26 -16.94
CA SER A 440 -26.94 18.25 -16.20
C SER A 440 -25.97 17.18 -15.70
N GLY A 441 -26.02 16.88 -14.41
CA GLY A 441 -25.13 15.98 -13.72
C GLY A 441 -25.64 15.62 -12.33
N ASP A 442 -25.59 14.34 -12.02
CA ASP A 442 -26.28 13.78 -10.86
C ASP A 442 -25.38 13.82 -9.62
N ALA A 443 -26.02 14.03 -8.47
CA ALA A 443 -25.34 13.95 -7.18
C ALA A 443 -25.15 12.49 -6.76
N GLY A 444 -24.02 12.22 -6.09
CA GLY A 444 -23.74 10.90 -5.55
C GLY A 444 -24.61 10.61 -4.33
N SER A 445 -24.93 9.34 -4.08
CA SER A 445 -25.63 8.96 -2.85
C SER A 445 -24.67 8.88 -1.66
N VAL A 446 -25.23 9.00 -0.45
CA VAL A 446 -24.48 8.87 0.81
C VAL A 446 -25.05 7.71 1.62
N TYR A 447 -24.20 6.75 1.97
CA TYR A 447 -24.55 5.60 2.81
C TYR A 447 -23.67 5.59 4.06
N LEU A 448 -24.29 5.70 5.23
CA LEU A 448 -23.65 5.55 6.53
C LEU A 448 -24.26 4.35 7.25
N ARG A 449 -23.41 3.39 7.64
CA ARG A 449 -23.81 2.22 8.42
C ARG A 449 -22.85 2.02 9.59
N ALA A 450 -23.36 2.07 10.81
CA ALA A 450 -22.58 1.84 12.03
C ALA A 450 -23.17 0.69 12.84
N GLY A 451 -22.30 -0.19 13.34
CA GLY A 451 -22.66 -1.17 14.35
C GLY A 451 -22.78 -0.58 15.76
N GLY A 452 -22.26 0.63 15.97
CA GLY A 452 -22.49 1.47 17.15
C GLY A 452 -23.34 2.69 16.83
N LYS A 453 -22.92 3.87 17.29
CA LYS A 453 -23.59 5.16 17.04
C LYS A 453 -23.04 5.87 15.80
N ILE A 454 -23.81 6.83 15.29
CA ILE A 454 -23.36 7.78 14.28
C ILE A 454 -23.36 9.17 14.91
N ASP A 455 -22.18 9.77 15.04
CA ASP A 455 -21.99 11.11 15.59
C ASP A 455 -21.35 12.01 14.52
N THR A 456 -22.18 12.52 13.62
CA THR A 456 -21.79 13.38 12.49
C THR A 456 -22.58 14.69 12.50
N PRO A 457 -22.35 15.58 13.48
CA PRO A 457 -23.09 16.84 13.65
C PRO A 457 -22.89 17.87 12.53
N GLY A 458 -22.02 17.61 11.56
CA GLY A 458 -21.90 18.42 10.35
C GLY A 458 -22.98 18.12 9.29
N THR A 459 -22.78 18.67 8.10
CA THR A 459 -23.75 18.57 7.01
C THR A 459 -23.51 17.35 6.12
N ILE A 460 -24.58 16.65 5.76
CA ILE A 460 -24.63 15.68 4.68
C ILE A 460 -25.34 16.32 3.50
N ASP A 461 -24.67 16.51 2.37
CA ASP A 461 -25.22 17.15 1.17
C ASP A 461 -25.05 16.24 -0.05
N ALA A 462 -26.17 15.65 -0.46
CA ALA A 462 -26.33 14.86 -1.67
C ALA A 462 -27.17 15.59 -2.72
N SER A 463 -27.06 16.92 -2.79
CA SER A 463 -27.85 17.73 -3.71
C SER A 463 -27.22 17.90 -5.08
N ALA A 464 -28.03 18.01 -6.12
CA ALA A 464 -27.63 18.39 -7.47
C ALA A 464 -28.20 19.76 -7.85
N ARG A 465 -27.41 20.61 -8.52
CA ARG A 465 -27.91 21.91 -9.01
C ARG A 465 -28.63 21.77 -10.36
N PHE A 466 -28.20 20.86 -11.22
CA PHE A 466 -28.84 20.57 -12.49
C PHE A 466 -28.64 19.07 -12.73
N GLY A 467 -29.66 18.23 -12.53
CA GLY A 467 -29.56 16.77 -12.42
C GLY A 467 -30.30 16.24 -11.20
N ASP A 468 -30.28 14.92 -11.02
CA ASP A 468 -30.97 14.25 -9.92
C ASP A 468 -30.15 14.32 -8.62
N GLY A 469 -30.84 14.56 -7.50
CA GLY A 469 -30.27 14.52 -6.16
C GLY A 469 -29.97 13.08 -5.73
N GLY A 470 -28.89 12.88 -5.00
CA GLY A 470 -28.48 11.59 -4.45
C GLY A 470 -29.30 11.21 -3.22
N SER A 471 -29.51 9.91 -3.01
CA SER A 471 -30.20 9.44 -1.80
C SER A 471 -29.25 9.48 -0.59
N VAL A 472 -29.80 9.70 0.60
CA VAL A 472 -29.08 9.63 1.87
C VAL A 472 -29.65 8.50 2.70
N PHE A 473 -28.82 7.51 3.02
CA PHE A 473 -29.17 6.38 3.86
C PHE A 473 -28.28 6.34 5.10
N VAL A 474 -28.88 6.43 6.28
CA VAL A 474 -28.18 6.40 7.57
C VAL A 474 -28.77 5.29 8.42
N GLU A 475 -27.92 4.38 8.89
CA GLU A 475 -28.31 3.26 9.74
C GLU A 475 -27.30 3.08 10.87
N ALA A 476 -27.78 3.12 12.11
CA ALA A 476 -26.97 2.88 13.31
C ALA A 476 -27.66 1.86 14.23
N ALA A 477 -26.90 1.06 14.96
CA ALA A 477 -27.47 0.21 15.99
C ALA A 477 -27.83 1.00 17.26
N GLU A 478 -27.10 2.08 17.53
CA GLU A 478 -27.29 2.99 18.66
C GLU A 478 -27.71 4.38 18.16
N ASP A 479 -27.48 5.42 18.96
CA ASP A 479 -27.91 6.79 18.68
C ASP A 479 -27.35 7.36 17.38
N ILE A 480 -28.12 8.27 16.79
CA ILE A 480 -27.73 9.05 15.63
C ILE A 480 -27.79 10.53 16.00
N ASN A 481 -26.64 11.20 16.05
CA ASN A 481 -26.51 12.65 16.18
C ASN A 481 -26.02 13.23 14.85
N MET A 482 -26.84 14.05 14.20
CA MET A 482 -26.52 14.59 12.87
C MET A 482 -26.88 16.06 12.70
N GLY A 483 -26.10 16.74 11.86
CA GLY A 483 -26.44 18.09 11.40
C GLY A 483 -27.48 18.08 10.28
N ALA A 484 -27.40 19.06 9.39
CA ALA A 484 -28.32 19.18 8.28
C ALA A 484 -28.11 18.06 7.25
N ILE A 485 -29.22 17.53 6.71
CA ILE A 485 -29.21 16.58 5.59
C ILE A 485 -29.92 17.22 4.40
N PHE A 486 -29.25 17.27 3.26
CA PHE A 486 -29.78 17.76 2.01
C PHE A 486 -29.73 16.67 0.93
N SER A 487 -30.85 16.51 0.25
CA SER A 487 -30.96 15.80 -1.02
C SER A 487 -31.88 16.64 -1.90
N LEU A 488 -31.32 17.68 -2.49
CA LEU A 488 -32.08 18.66 -3.28
C LEU A 488 -31.75 18.50 -4.76
N ALA A 489 -32.73 18.78 -5.62
CA ALA A 489 -32.54 18.96 -7.05
C ALA A 489 -33.23 20.27 -7.46
N LEU A 490 -32.50 21.17 -8.12
CA LEU A 490 -33.10 22.39 -8.68
C LEU A 490 -33.75 22.12 -10.05
N ASP A 491 -33.18 21.20 -10.84
CA ASP A 491 -33.70 20.73 -12.12
C ASP A 491 -33.45 19.22 -12.22
N GLY A 492 -34.41 18.41 -11.76
CA GLY A 492 -34.29 16.95 -11.58
C GLY A 492 -35.14 16.44 -10.42
N ASP A 493 -35.05 15.15 -10.11
CA ASP A 493 -35.71 14.54 -8.95
C ASP A 493 -34.77 14.54 -7.73
N ALA A 494 -35.31 14.92 -6.57
CA ALA A 494 -34.61 14.77 -5.30
C ALA A 494 -34.51 13.29 -4.88
N GLY A 495 -33.46 12.94 -4.13
CA GLY A 495 -33.28 11.60 -3.60
C GLY A 495 -34.03 11.37 -2.28
N ASP A 496 -34.15 10.10 -1.92
CA ASP A 496 -34.77 9.71 -0.64
C ASP A 496 -33.79 9.95 0.53
N ILE A 497 -34.33 10.39 1.66
CA ILE A 497 -33.62 10.41 2.94
C ILE A 497 -34.21 9.33 3.85
N THR A 498 -33.41 8.32 4.18
CA THR A 498 -33.78 7.21 5.06
C THR A 498 -32.87 7.18 6.28
N ILE A 499 -33.46 7.26 7.47
CA ILE A 499 -32.75 7.18 8.75
C ILE A 499 -33.32 6.00 9.54
N LYS A 500 -32.45 5.11 10.01
CA LYS A 500 -32.80 3.96 10.85
C LYS A 500 -31.86 3.92 12.06
N THR A 501 -32.41 3.78 13.25
CA THR A 501 -31.63 3.66 14.47
C THR A 501 -32.28 2.67 15.43
N GLY A 502 -31.47 1.99 16.25
CA GLY A 502 -31.93 1.28 17.43
C GLY A 502 -32.00 2.15 18.70
N GLY A 503 -31.46 3.38 18.66
CA GLY A 503 -31.45 4.38 19.71
C GLY A 503 -32.22 5.66 19.34
N ASP A 504 -31.76 6.79 19.87
CA ASP A 504 -32.38 8.10 19.63
C ASP A 504 -31.83 8.78 18.36
N ILE A 505 -32.67 9.60 17.72
CA ILE A 505 -32.24 10.55 16.67
C ILE A 505 -32.18 11.93 17.31
N ILE A 506 -30.98 12.52 17.34
CA ILE A 506 -30.64 13.78 18.00
C ILE A 506 -30.34 14.85 16.97
#